data_AF-A0A3M8B5D0-F1
#
_entry.id   AF-A0A3M8B5D0-F1
#
_cell.length_a   1.000
_cell.length_b   1.000
_cell.length_c   1.000
_cell.angle_alpha   90.00
_cell.angle_beta   90.00
_cell.angle_gamma   90.00
#
_symmetry.space_group_name_H-M   'P 1'
#
loop_
_entity.id
_entity.type
_entity.pdbx_description
1 polymer ?
#
loop_
_entity_poly.entity_id
_entity_poly.type
_entity_poly.pdbx_seq_one_letter_code
_entity_poly.pdbx_strand_id
1 'polypeptide(L)'
;MPRQLLVAIVVSTFLALMLSLVPRTGWERTVVPTFKPSRPIQLSERNVLDLFTLLTPHYKMKRIKWENPSVYVDFAVKPGEKVNTSHVYHDFYQLTYELFTRTDNVGHVYFRLLEESDQPKESKLLMAIQTTGTHSHPKPIAELDDVDSYVTSTFPVRIEPYFYERISP
;
A
#
# COMPACT_ATOMS: atom_id res chain seq x y z
N MET A 1 19.01 21.37 78.12
CA MET A 1 19.32 20.79 76.80
C MET A 1 18.22 19.88 76.19
N PRO A 2 17.35 19.14 76.93
CA PRO A 2 16.37 18.25 76.27
C PRO A 2 15.19 18.96 75.58
N ARG A 3 14.85 20.18 76.04
CA ARG A 3 13.74 20.98 75.47
C ARG A 3 13.96 21.39 74.02
N GLN A 4 15.20 21.76 73.66
CA GLN A 4 15.53 22.16 72.29
C GLN A 4 15.46 20.98 71.32
N LEU A 5 15.82 19.79 71.80
CA LEU A 5 15.77 18.54 71.02
C LEU A 5 14.31 18.13 70.74
N LEU A 6 13.42 18.23 71.73
CA LEU A 6 11.99 17.98 71.54
C LEU A 6 11.35 18.96 70.54
N VAL A 7 11.70 20.25 70.60
CA VAL A 7 11.20 21.24 69.64
C VAL A 7 11.67 20.91 68.22
N ALA A 8 12.95 20.55 68.04
CA ALA A 8 13.48 20.18 66.73
C ALA A 8 12.77 18.95 66.14
N ILE A 9 12.47 17.94 66.97
CA ILE A 9 11.73 16.75 66.54
C ILE A 9 10.32 17.14 66.07
N VAL A 10 9.59 17.91 66.87
CA VAL A 10 8.21 18.34 66.55
C VAL A 10 8.17 19.17 65.26
N VAL A 11 9.12 20.10 65.10
CA VAL A 11 9.20 20.93 63.88
C VAL A 11 9.53 20.08 62.66
N SER A 12 10.44 19.11 62.79
CA SER A 12 10.85 18.25 61.68
C SER A 12 9.73 17.30 61.25
N THR A 13 9.00 16.70 62.21
CA THR A 13 7.87 15.82 61.89
C THR A 13 6.70 16.58 61.31
N PHE A 14 6.43 17.79 61.81
CA PHE A 14 5.40 18.67 61.26
C PHE A 14 5.72 19.07 59.81
N LEU A 15 6.98 19.45 59.52
CA LEU A 15 7.40 19.82 58.18
C LEU A 15 7.35 18.63 57.21
N ALA A 16 7.79 17.45 57.64
CA ALA A 16 7.71 16.23 56.83
C ALA A 16 6.25 15.85 56.51
N LEU A 17 5.34 16.02 57.48
CA LEU A 17 3.91 15.76 57.29
C LEU A 17 3.31 16.75 56.26
N MET A 18 3.66 18.03 56.36
CA MET A 18 3.24 19.04 55.38
C MET A 18 3.76 18.73 53.96
N LEU A 19 5.01 18.28 53.83
CA LEU A 19 5.58 17.88 52.53
C LEU A 19 4.97 16.58 51.99
N SER A 20 4.48 15.69 52.86
CA SER A 20 3.80 14.45 52.45
C SER A 20 2.43 14.69 51.82
N LEU A 21 1.78 15.81 52.17
CA LEU A 21 0.50 16.24 51.64
C LEU A 21 0.61 16.96 50.29
N VAL A 22 1.83 17.31 49.86
CA VAL A 22 2.04 17.87 48.52
C VAL A 22 1.80 16.75 47.51
N PRO A 23 0.73 16.84 46.69
CA PRO A 23 0.45 15.81 45.70
C PRO A 23 1.66 15.74 44.77
N ARG A 24 2.25 14.55 44.67
CA ARG A 24 3.23 14.26 43.63
C ARG A 24 2.47 14.29 42.32
N THR A 25 2.41 15.46 41.68
CA THR A 25 2.04 15.57 40.28
C THR A 25 3.16 14.90 39.51
N GLY A 26 3.05 13.57 39.39
CA GLY A 26 3.79 12.84 38.40
C GLY A 26 3.49 13.53 37.09
N TRP A 27 4.49 14.19 36.53
CA TRP A 27 4.42 14.71 35.17
C TRP A 27 4.40 13.47 34.29
N GLU A 28 3.26 12.79 34.23
CA GLU A 28 2.97 11.84 33.18
C GLU A 28 2.95 12.67 31.91
N ARG A 29 4.10 12.72 31.26
CA ARG A 29 4.18 13.01 29.84
C ARG A 29 3.28 11.95 29.22
N THR A 30 2.04 12.31 28.95
CA THR A 30 1.18 11.58 28.04
C THR A 30 1.98 11.55 26.76
N VAL A 31 2.66 10.42 26.52
CA VAL A 31 3.43 10.17 25.30
C VAL A 31 2.36 10.05 24.23
N VAL A 32 1.95 11.18 23.66
CA VAL A 32 1.06 11.19 22.51
C VAL A 32 1.92 10.67 21.36
N PRO A 33 1.66 9.45 20.84
CA PRO A 33 2.43 8.95 19.72
C PRO A 33 2.22 9.92 18.56
N THR A 34 3.31 10.54 18.12
CA THR A 34 3.30 11.48 16.98
C THR A 34 2.90 10.78 15.68
N PHE A 35 3.01 9.45 15.64
CA PHE A 35 2.60 8.60 14.52
C PHE A 35 1.31 7.87 14.87
N LYS A 36 0.22 8.25 14.21
CA LYS A 36 -0.98 7.41 14.14
C LYS A 36 -0.80 6.47 12.94
N PRO A 37 -1.02 5.15 13.09
CA PRO A 37 -1.03 4.26 11.93
C PRO A 37 -2.09 4.77 10.94
N SER A 38 -1.67 5.00 9.69
CA SER A 38 -2.60 5.33 8.61
C SER A 38 -3.60 4.19 8.50
N ARG A 39 -4.89 4.49 8.67
CA ARG A 39 -5.92 3.48 8.47
C ARG A 39 -5.92 3.08 7.00
N PRO A 40 -6.03 1.78 6.69
CA PRO A 40 -6.27 1.34 5.32
C PRO A 40 -7.49 2.05 4.74
N ILE A 41 -7.40 2.40 3.46
CA ILE A 41 -8.46 3.02 2.69
C ILE A 41 -9.44 1.93 2.27
N GLN A 42 -10.72 2.11 2.57
CA GLN A 42 -11.76 1.26 1.98
C GLN A 42 -12.03 1.71 0.54
N LEU A 43 -11.70 0.85 -0.41
CA LEU A 43 -11.92 1.12 -1.83
C LEU A 43 -13.43 1.06 -2.16
N SER A 44 -13.88 2.00 -2.97
CA SER A 44 -15.26 2.19 -3.39
C SER A 44 -15.29 2.79 -4.80
N GLU A 45 -16.45 2.77 -5.45
CA GLU A 45 -16.61 3.42 -6.76
C GLU A 45 -16.27 4.91 -6.75
N ARG A 46 -16.34 5.57 -5.59
CA ARG A 46 -16.11 7.01 -5.43
C ARG A 46 -14.64 7.40 -5.31
N ASN A 47 -13.80 6.51 -4.80
CA ASN A 47 -12.39 6.79 -4.50
C ASN A 47 -11.42 5.86 -5.26
N VAL A 48 -11.94 4.91 -6.06
CA VAL A 48 -11.09 4.03 -6.87
C VAL A 48 -10.20 4.82 -7.80
N LEU A 49 -10.70 5.91 -8.40
CA LEU A 49 -9.89 6.73 -9.30
C LEU A 49 -8.74 7.42 -8.55
N ASP A 50 -9.00 7.91 -7.33
CA ASP A 50 -8.02 8.68 -6.55
C ASP A 50 -6.77 7.85 -6.26
N LEU A 51 -6.92 6.57 -5.89
CA LEU A 51 -5.78 5.69 -5.63
C LEU A 51 -4.89 5.52 -6.87
N PHE A 52 -5.50 5.42 -8.05
CA PHE A 52 -4.79 5.17 -9.29
C PHE A 52 -4.12 6.42 -9.86
N THR A 53 -4.55 7.62 -9.46
CA THR A 53 -3.85 8.87 -9.81
C THR A 53 -2.49 9.01 -9.11
N LEU A 54 -2.24 8.23 -8.06
CA LEU A 54 -0.94 8.18 -7.38
C LEU A 54 0.10 7.37 -8.17
N LEU A 55 -0.34 6.58 -9.15
CA LEU A 55 0.52 5.73 -9.96
C LEU A 55 0.91 6.46 -11.24
N THR A 56 2.16 6.32 -11.65
CA THR A 56 2.65 6.77 -12.96
C THR A 56 3.07 5.54 -13.77
N PRO A 57 2.11 4.79 -14.34
CA PRO A 57 2.41 3.59 -15.12
C PRO A 57 3.08 3.93 -16.44
N HIS A 58 3.83 2.98 -17.00
CA HIS A 58 4.46 3.11 -18.31
C HIS A 58 3.42 3.10 -19.44
N TYR A 59 2.32 2.38 -19.25
CA TYR A 59 1.23 2.27 -20.23
C TYR A 59 0.01 3.09 -19.83
N LYS A 60 -0.76 3.53 -20.84
CA LYS A 60 -1.99 4.30 -20.59
C LYS A 60 -3.07 3.41 -20.00
N MET A 61 -3.62 3.83 -18.87
CA MET A 61 -4.78 3.17 -18.28
C MET A 61 -6.05 3.53 -19.05
N LYS A 62 -6.75 2.52 -19.56
CA LYS A 62 -7.99 2.66 -20.33
C LYS A 62 -9.23 2.54 -19.46
N ARG A 63 -9.23 1.58 -18.53
CA ARG A 63 -10.38 1.31 -17.68
C ARG A 63 -9.93 0.81 -16.32
N ILE A 64 -10.61 1.30 -15.28
CA ILE A 64 -10.57 0.73 -13.94
C ILE A 64 -12.00 0.34 -13.58
N LYS A 65 -12.20 -0.85 -13.03
CA LYS A 65 -13.49 -1.29 -12.50
C LYS A 65 -13.27 -1.85 -11.10
N TRP A 66 -14.09 -1.39 -10.17
CA TRP A 66 -14.15 -1.93 -8.82
C TRP A 66 -15.43 -2.77 -8.65
N GLU A 67 -15.28 -4.00 -8.20
CA GLU A 67 -16.36 -4.91 -7.83
C GLU A 67 -15.94 -5.71 -6.60
N ASN A 68 -16.21 -5.19 -5.41
CA ASN A 68 -15.75 -5.74 -4.13
C ASN A 68 -15.80 -7.29 -4.07
N PRO A 69 -14.67 -8.00 -3.83
CA PRO A 69 -13.32 -7.51 -3.48
C PRO A 69 -12.35 -7.42 -4.67
N SER A 70 -12.84 -7.32 -5.90
CA SER A 70 -12.09 -7.40 -7.15
C SER A 70 -11.84 -6.05 -7.81
N VAL A 71 -10.61 -5.84 -8.26
CA VAL A 71 -10.18 -4.69 -9.06
C VAL A 71 -9.80 -5.17 -10.45
N TYR A 72 -10.34 -4.56 -11.49
CA TYR A 72 -9.99 -4.82 -12.88
C TYR A 72 -9.33 -3.59 -13.48
N VAL A 73 -8.17 -3.79 -14.09
CA VAL A 73 -7.35 -2.73 -14.67
C VAL A 73 -7.00 -3.10 -16.10
N ASP A 74 -7.45 -2.26 -17.03
CA ASP A 74 -7.13 -2.40 -18.44
C ASP A 74 -6.15 -1.30 -18.85
N PHE A 75 -4.99 -1.71 -19.33
CA PHE A 75 -4.01 -0.88 -20.01
C PHE A 75 -4.17 -0.99 -21.52
N ALA A 76 -3.76 0.06 -22.21
CA ALA A 76 -3.88 0.18 -23.65
C ALA A 76 -2.55 0.58 -24.29
N VAL A 77 -2.25 -0.06 -25.43
CA VAL A 77 -1.15 0.30 -26.33
C VAL A 77 -1.71 0.58 -27.72
N LYS A 78 -1.07 1.47 -28.46
CA LYS A 78 -1.49 1.78 -29.83
C LYS A 78 -1.11 0.64 -30.79
N PRO A 79 -1.82 0.50 -31.92
CA PRO A 79 -1.41 -0.41 -32.98
C PRO A 79 0.05 -0.18 -33.38
N GLY A 80 0.86 -1.24 -33.35
CA GLY A 80 2.27 -1.19 -33.77
C GLY A 80 3.23 -0.57 -32.74
N GLU A 81 2.74 -0.16 -31.57
CA GLU A 81 3.60 0.21 -30.45
C GLU A 81 4.37 -1.01 -29.93
N LYS A 82 5.68 -0.86 -29.72
CA LYS A 82 6.49 -1.92 -29.13
C LYS A 82 6.23 -2.01 -27.64
N VAL A 83 6.00 -3.21 -27.14
CA VAL A 83 5.77 -3.45 -25.71
C VAL A 83 7.05 -3.98 -25.08
N ASN A 84 7.43 -3.39 -23.94
CA ASN A 84 8.48 -3.88 -23.07
C ASN A 84 7.82 -4.68 -21.95
N THR A 85 8.11 -5.97 -21.89
CA THR A 85 7.50 -6.89 -20.93
C THR A 85 7.86 -6.55 -19.48
N SER A 86 9.08 -6.08 -19.24
CA SER A 86 9.54 -5.67 -17.90
C SER A 86 8.75 -4.47 -17.38
N HIS A 87 8.38 -3.53 -18.26
CA HIS A 87 7.51 -2.41 -17.87
C HIS A 87 6.11 -2.89 -17.47
N VAL A 88 5.57 -3.88 -18.18
CA VAL A 88 4.25 -4.47 -17.86
C VAL A 88 4.28 -5.16 -16.49
N TYR A 89 5.32 -5.94 -16.22
CA TYR A 89 5.49 -6.62 -14.94
C TYR A 89 5.72 -5.65 -13.79
N HIS A 90 6.52 -4.61 -14.02
CA HIS A 90 6.72 -3.54 -13.04
C HIS A 90 5.41 -2.80 -12.72
N ASP A 91 4.66 -2.37 -13.74
CA ASP A 91 3.37 -1.69 -13.55
C ASP A 91 2.37 -2.57 -12.81
N PHE A 92 2.28 -3.85 -13.18
CA PHE A 92 1.42 -4.81 -12.50
C PHE A 92 1.81 -4.99 -11.03
N TYR A 93 3.09 -5.18 -10.75
CA TYR A 93 3.57 -5.43 -9.38
C TYR A 93 3.37 -4.21 -8.49
N GLN A 94 3.77 -3.03 -8.97
CA GLN A 94 3.63 -1.77 -8.23
C GLN A 94 2.15 -1.50 -7.91
N LEU A 95 1.27 -1.64 -8.89
CA LEU A 95 -0.17 -1.44 -8.70
C LEU A 95 -0.75 -2.42 -7.68
N THR A 96 -0.36 -3.69 -7.77
CA THR A 96 -0.79 -4.73 -6.83
C THR A 96 -0.30 -4.45 -5.42
N TYR A 97 0.97 -4.06 -5.26
CA TYR A 97 1.56 -3.68 -3.99
C TYR A 97 0.80 -2.52 -3.35
N GLU A 98 0.55 -1.45 -4.10
CA GLU A 98 -0.16 -0.26 -3.60
C GLU A 98 -1.62 -0.59 -3.22
N LEU A 99 -2.31 -1.44 -3.99
CA LEU A 99 -3.66 -1.89 -3.65
C LEU A 99 -3.68 -2.69 -2.35
N PHE A 100 -2.85 -3.71 -2.21
CA PHE A 100 -2.85 -4.57 -1.02
C PHE A 100 -2.26 -3.91 0.23
N THR A 101 -1.39 -2.91 0.09
CA THR A 101 -0.81 -2.20 1.24
C THR A 101 -1.66 -1.04 1.71
N ARG A 102 -2.39 -0.37 0.82
CA ARG A 102 -3.22 0.79 1.17
C ARG A 102 -4.66 0.47 1.43
N THR A 103 -5.18 -0.68 1.02
CA THR A 103 -6.59 -1.03 1.16
C THR A 103 -6.79 -2.30 1.99
N ASP A 104 -7.92 -2.39 2.68
CA ASP A 104 -8.30 -3.55 3.51
C ASP A 104 -9.36 -4.45 2.85
N ASN A 105 -9.96 -3.99 1.75
CA ASN A 105 -11.09 -4.66 1.10
C ASN A 105 -10.79 -5.19 -0.30
N VAL A 106 -9.56 -5.04 -0.81
CA VAL A 106 -9.15 -5.61 -2.10
C VAL A 106 -8.58 -7.01 -1.90
N GLY A 107 -9.25 -8.00 -2.50
CA GLY A 107 -8.88 -9.41 -2.45
C GLY A 107 -8.41 -9.97 -3.79
N HIS A 108 -8.79 -9.37 -4.91
CA HIS A 108 -8.38 -9.83 -6.25
C HIS A 108 -8.00 -8.65 -7.13
N VAL A 109 -6.94 -8.81 -7.92
CA VAL A 109 -6.53 -7.84 -8.94
C VAL A 109 -6.39 -8.56 -10.27
N TYR A 110 -7.09 -8.05 -11.28
CA TYR A 110 -7.06 -8.53 -12.65
C TYR A 110 -6.48 -7.42 -13.53
N PHE A 111 -5.33 -7.69 -14.11
CA PHE A 111 -4.60 -6.78 -14.97
C PHE A 111 -4.67 -7.29 -16.40
N ARG A 112 -4.97 -6.40 -17.36
CA ARG A 112 -4.94 -6.71 -18.79
C ARG A 112 -4.21 -5.62 -19.55
N LEU A 113 -3.36 -6.04 -20.49
CA LEU A 113 -2.80 -5.17 -21.52
C LEU A 113 -3.55 -5.43 -22.83
N LEU A 114 -4.07 -4.38 -23.45
CA LEU A 114 -4.86 -4.44 -24.67
C LEU A 114 -4.20 -3.62 -25.78
N GLU A 115 -4.21 -4.13 -27.01
CA GLU A 115 -3.98 -3.32 -28.20
C GLU A 115 -5.28 -2.59 -28.55
N GLU A 116 -5.22 -1.26 -28.67
CA GLU A 116 -6.34 -0.48 -29.19
C GLU A 116 -6.57 -0.83 -30.65
N SER A 117 -7.83 -0.89 -31.06
CA SER A 117 -8.22 -0.94 -32.46
C SER A 117 -8.95 0.34 -32.79
N ASP A 118 -8.80 0.78 -34.04
CA ASP A 118 -9.55 1.90 -34.59
C ASP A 118 -11.07 1.62 -34.60
N GLN A 119 -11.47 0.35 -34.44
CA GLN A 119 -12.85 -0.04 -34.26
C GLN A 119 -13.21 -0.15 -32.76
N PRO A 120 -14.30 0.51 -32.30
CA PRO A 120 -14.62 0.67 -30.88
C PRO A 120 -14.96 -0.63 -30.12
N LYS A 121 -15.02 -1.79 -30.78
CA LYS A 121 -15.38 -3.08 -30.15
C LYS A 121 -14.28 -4.15 -30.21
N GLU A 122 -13.16 -3.92 -30.86
CA GLU A 122 -12.15 -4.95 -31.11
C GLU A 122 -10.82 -4.62 -30.44
N SER A 123 -10.79 -4.49 -29.11
CA SER A 123 -9.50 -4.42 -28.41
C SER A 123 -8.89 -5.82 -28.35
N LYS A 124 -7.63 -5.98 -28.77
CA LYS A 124 -6.94 -7.27 -28.79
C LYS A 124 -6.23 -7.50 -27.46
N LEU A 125 -6.45 -8.63 -26.80
CA LEU A 125 -5.78 -8.93 -25.52
C LEU A 125 -4.33 -9.28 -25.76
N LEU A 126 -3.37 -8.56 -25.20
CA LEU A 126 -1.94 -8.88 -25.34
C LEU A 126 -1.45 -9.75 -24.19
N MET A 127 -1.80 -9.35 -22.97
CA MET A 127 -1.37 -10.03 -21.74
C MET A 127 -2.45 -9.90 -20.68
N ALA A 128 -2.62 -10.93 -19.86
CA ALA A 128 -3.41 -10.88 -18.65
C ALA A 128 -2.61 -11.44 -17.46
N ILE A 129 -2.68 -10.74 -16.32
CA ILE A 129 -2.06 -11.16 -15.06
C ILE A 129 -3.13 -11.06 -13.98
N GLN A 130 -3.17 -12.03 -13.08
CA GLN A 130 -4.11 -12.02 -11.96
C GLN A 130 -3.44 -12.37 -10.65
N THR A 131 -3.99 -11.89 -9.54
CA THR A 131 -3.50 -12.20 -8.20
C THR A 131 -4.62 -12.21 -7.18
N THR A 132 -4.42 -12.98 -6.11
CA THR A 132 -5.31 -13.05 -4.96
C THR A 132 -4.55 -12.64 -3.69
N GLY A 133 -5.17 -11.76 -2.89
CA GLY A 133 -4.55 -11.13 -1.71
C GLY A 133 -4.26 -12.09 -0.56
N THR A 134 -4.72 -13.34 -0.62
CA THR A 134 -4.51 -14.36 0.42
C THR A 134 -3.09 -14.93 0.45
N HIS A 135 -2.24 -14.66 -0.55
CA HIS A 135 -0.95 -15.33 -0.71
C HIS A 135 0.28 -14.43 -0.78
N SER A 136 0.14 -13.10 -0.74
CA SER A 136 1.30 -12.22 -0.76
C SER A 136 1.16 -11.12 0.29
N HIS A 137 2.09 -11.08 1.25
CA HIS A 137 2.54 -9.80 1.77
C HIS A 137 3.47 -9.23 0.70
N PRO A 138 2.98 -8.37 -0.21
CA PRO A 138 3.82 -7.89 -1.28
C PRO A 138 4.94 -7.06 -0.66
N LYS A 139 6.16 -7.28 -1.13
CA LYS A 139 7.34 -6.53 -0.67
C LYS A 139 7.41 -5.22 -1.45
N PRO A 140 8.01 -4.16 -0.87
CA PRO A 140 8.34 -2.98 -1.65
C PRO A 140 9.17 -3.38 -2.88
N ILE A 141 8.88 -2.76 -4.03
CA ILE A 141 9.57 -3.09 -5.29
C ILE A 141 11.09 -2.93 -5.20
N ALA A 142 11.57 -2.02 -4.34
CA ALA A 142 12.99 -1.79 -4.07
C ALA A 142 13.70 -2.97 -3.36
N GLU A 143 12.94 -3.91 -2.78
CA GLU A 143 13.46 -5.12 -2.16
C GLU A 143 13.46 -6.33 -3.10
N LEU A 144 12.97 -6.16 -4.35
CA LEU A 144 13.02 -7.21 -5.36
C LEU A 144 14.28 -7.06 -6.21
N ASP A 145 15.10 -8.10 -6.23
CA ASP A 145 16.28 -8.17 -7.09
C ASP A 145 15.90 -8.24 -8.58
N ASP A 146 14.82 -8.99 -8.88
CA ASP A 146 14.29 -9.18 -10.23
C ASP A 146 12.76 -9.29 -10.20
N VAL A 147 12.09 -8.22 -10.63
CA VAL A 147 10.63 -8.14 -10.68
C VAL A 147 10.05 -9.09 -11.72
N ASP A 148 10.72 -9.29 -12.85
CA ASP A 148 10.22 -10.09 -13.96
C ASP A 148 10.17 -11.56 -13.57
N SER A 149 11.26 -12.06 -12.99
CA SER A 149 11.34 -13.43 -12.46
C SER A 149 10.34 -13.63 -11.31
N TYR A 150 10.19 -12.63 -10.44
CA TYR A 150 9.22 -12.72 -9.34
C TYR A 150 7.79 -12.79 -9.87
N VAL A 151 7.43 -11.94 -10.83
CA VAL A 151 6.07 -11.89 -11.36
C VAL A 151 5.71 -13.18 -12.09
N THR A 152 6.61 -13.66 -12.95
CA THR A 152 6.37 -14.88 -13.75
C THR A 152 6.32 -16.16 -12.92
N SER A 153 7.06 -16.22 -11.81
CA SER A 153 7.05 -17.37 -10.90
C SER A 153 5.93 -17.36 -9.87
N THR A 154 5.46 -16.17 -9.48
CA THR A 154 4.48 -16.01 -8.39
C THR A 154 3.04 -15.92 -8.89
N PHE A 155 2.82 -15.29 -10.05
CA PHE A 155 1.47 -14.98 -10.52
C PHE A 155 1.12 -15.73 -11.81
N PRO A 156 -0.16 -16.11 -12.00
CA PRO A 156 -0.64 -16.58 -13.29
C PRO A 156 -0.53 -15.48 -14.35
N VAL A 157 0.40 -15.66 -15.29
CA VAL A 157 0.58 -14.80 -16.46
C VAL A 157 0.08 -15.54 -17.71
N ARG A 158 -0.86 -14.92 -18.43
CA ARG A 158 -1.33 -15.38 -19.74
C ARG A 158 -0.83 -14.40 -20.80
N ILE A 159 -0.03 -14.91 -21.73
CA ILE A 159 0.48 -14.17 -22.88
C ILE A 159 -0.20 -14.71 -24.13
N GLU A 160 -0.74 -13.83 -24.96
CA GLU A 160 -1.38 -14.23 -26.20
C GLU A 160 -0.34 -14.44 -27.32
N PRO A 161 -0.52 -15.41 -28.25
CA PRO A 161 0.53 -15.78 -29.21
C PRO A 161 1.05 -14.63 -30.08
N TYR A 162 0.19 -13.70 -30.44
CA TYR A 162 0.52 -12.51 -31.24
C TYR A 162 1.24 -11.41 -30.44
N PHE A 163 1.39 -11.57 -29.12
CA PHE A 163 2.20 -10.66 -28.31
C PHE A 163 3.69 -10.75 -28.67
N TYR A 164 4.19 -11.95 -29.00
CA TYR A 164 5.61 -12.15 -29.34
C TYR A 164 6.05 -11.37 -30.58
N GLU A 165 5.12 -11.03 -31.48
CA GLU A 165 5.37 -10.18 -32.65
C GLU A 165 5.58 -8.69 -32.28
N ARG A 166 5.29 -8.30 -31.03
CA ARG A 166 5.30 -6.92 -30.52
C ARG A 166 6.39 -6.66 -29.48
N ILE A 167 7.06 -7.69 -29.00
CA ILE A 167 8.14 -7.55 -28.02
C ILE A 167 9.30 -6.81 -28.70
N SER A 168 9.75 -5.71 -28.09
CA SER A 168 11.02 -5.11 -28.52
C SER A 168 12.16 -6.05 -28.13
N PRO A 169 13.13 -6.34 -29.02
CA PRO A 169 14.40 -6.88 -28.58
C PRO A 169 15.09 -5.92 -27.60
#